data_AF-A0A3D1Z017-F1
#
_entry.id   AF-A0A3D1Z017-F1
#
_cell.length_a   1.000
_cell.length_b   1.000
_cell.length_c   1.000
_cell.angle_alpha   90.00
_cell.angle_beta   90.00
_cell.angle_gamma   90.00
#
_symmetry.space_group_name_H-M   'P 1'
#
loop_
_entity.id
_entity.type
_entity.pdbx_description
1 polymer ?
#
loop_
_entity_poly.entity_id
_entity_poly.type
_entity_poly.pdbx_seq_one_letter_code
_entity_poly.pdbx_strand_id
1 'polypeptide(L)'
;MLKVAKPGTYDYVLALATIVILVALSAVFIYGTLESWSHSISNPDWTRGWLYADYLSRMNAYVYPFVVALVLALCMCIPKRFIPRTYLLQSSLVILALSTMVGIFWGFALGLGFLLLISAVMQLVVVVLTGARTGTLVFEREGALVQVGSALLHLGFVVFVLDLVLVTDIQRHLGIFWFATALITVGTLMSFYPREIAALARRSKQD
;
A
#
# COMPACT_ATOMS: atom_id res chain seq x y z
N MET A 1 21.78 -28.36 -8.95
CA MET A 1 21.48 -27.19 -9.81
C MET A 1 19.99 -26.85 -9.68
N LEU A 2 19.64 -25.85 -8.88
CA LEU A 2 18.27 -25.36 -8.74
C LEU A 2 17.89 -24.65 -10.05
N LYS A 3 17.05 -25.29 -10.87
CA LYS A 3 16.31 -24.60 -11.94
C LYS A 3 15.33 -23.66 -11.25
N VAL A 4 15.75 -22.41 -11.02
CA VAL A 4 14.85 -21.33 -10.70
C VAL A 4 13.98 -21.14 -11.94
N ALA A 5 12.72 -21.61 -11.86
CA ALA A 5 11.73 -21.36 -12.89
C ALA A 5 11.68 -19.84 -13.12
N LYS A 6 11.89 -19.41 -14.36
CA LYS A 6 11.91 -17.99 -14.74
C LYS A 6 10.59 -17.39 -14.26
N PRO A 7 10.56 -16.51 -13.23
CA PRO A 7 9.31 -15.85 -12.86
C PRO A 7 8.83 -15.14 -14.12
N GLY A 8 7.55 -15.29 -14.46
CA GLY A 8 7.02 -14.71 -15.68
C GLY A 8 7.41 -13.24 -15.73
N THR A 9 8.03 -12.80 -16.84
CA THR A 9 8.65 -11.47 -16.99
C THR A 9 7.78 -10.33 -16.44
N TYR A 10 6.46 -10.50 -16.54
CA TYR A 10 5.44 -9.62 -15.98
C TYR A 10 5.52 -9.40 -14.45
N ASP A 11 5.71 -10.45 -13.65
CA ASP A 11 5.75 -10.35 -12.19
C ASP A 11 6.98 -9.59 -11.71
N TYR A 12 8.11 -9.84 -12.38
CA TYR A 12 9.35 -9.12 -12.14
C TYR A 12 9.22 -7.64 -12.51
N VAL A 13 8.60 -7.34 -13.66
CA VAL A 13 8.35 -5.96 -14.10
C VAL A 13 7.40 -5.23 -13.14
N LEU A 14 6.35 -5.89 -12.66
CA LEU A 14 5.40 -5.28 -11.71
C LEU A 14 6.04 -5.01 -10.34
N ALA A 15 6.85 -5.94 -9.84
CA ALA A 15 7.62 -5.75 -8.61
C ALA A 15 8.64 -4.62 -8.77
N LEU A 16 9.38 -4.60 -9.88
CA LEU A 16 10.35 -3.54 -10.18
C LEU A 16 9.68 -2.17 -10.31
N ALA A 17 8.55 -2.09 -11.00
CA ALA A 17 7.77 -0.86 -11.13
C ALA A 17 7.32 -0.34 -9.76
N THR A 18 6.84 -1.24 -8.89
CA THR A 18 6.44 -0.89 -7.52
C THR A 18 7.63 -0.33 -6.73
N ILE A 19 8.80 -0.98 -6.80
CA ILE A 19 10.02 -0.50 -6.12
C ILE A 19 10.40 0.90 -6.63
N VAL A 20 10.41 1.12 -7.94
CA VAL A 20 10.74 2.43 -8.52
C VAL A 20 9.77 3.51 -8.04
N ILE A 21 8.47 3.22 -8.01
CA ILE A 21 7.45 4.15 -7.50
C ILE A 21 7.71 4.47 -6.03
N LEU A 22 8.00 3.47 -5.20
CA LEU A 22 8.29 3.66 -3.78
C LEU A 22 9.56 4.49 -3.53
N VAL A 23 10.60 4.28 -4.34
CA VAL A 23 11.84 5.07 -4.27
C VAL A 23 11.57 6.53 -4.65
N ALA A 24 10.82 6.76 -5.73
CA ALA A 24 10.44 8.11 -6.14
C ALA A 24 9.60 8.81 -5.06
N LEU A 25 8.63 8.11 -4.50
CA LEU A 25 7.76 8.63 -3.44
C LEU A 25 8.57 8.95 -2.16
N SER A 26 9.55 8.11 -1.84
CA SER A 26 10.50 8.35 -0.74
C SER A 26 11.34 9.61 -0.98
N ALA A 27 11.81 9.85 -2.22
CA ALA A 27 12.56 11.05 -2.58
C ALA A 27 11.68 12.32 -2.43
N VAL A 28 10.40 12.25 -2.83
CA VAL A 28 9.44 13.36 -2.64
C VAL A 28 9.24 13.67 -1.15
N PHE A 29 9.12 12.65 -0.29
CA PHE A 29 9.00 12.88 1.15
C PHE A 29 10.25 13.49 1.77
N ILE A 30 11.44 13.06 1.36
CA ILE A 30 12.71 13.68 1.81
C ILE A 30 12.75 15.14 1.38
N TYR A 31 12.39 15.43 0.12
CA TYR A 31 12.33 16.80 -0.40
C TYR A 31 11.34 17.68 0.40
N GLY A 32 10.11 17.21 0.59
CA GLY A 32 9.11 17.95 1.37
C GLY A 32 9.54 18.19 2.81
N THR A 33 10.20 17.22 3.45
CA THR A 33 10.76 17.39 4.79
C THR A 33 11.83 18.47 4.84
N LEU A 34 12.73 18.53 3.85
CA LEU A 34 13.79 19.54 3.76
C LEU A 34 13.22 20.94 3.48
N GLU A 35 12.25 21.07 2.58
CA GLU A 35 11.60 22.34 2.28
C GLU A 35 10.83 22.87 3.50
N SER A 36 10.06 22.00 4.17
CA SER A 36 9.35 22.30 5.42
C SER A 36 10.30 22.74 6.53
N TRP A 37 11.44 22.05 6.68
CA TRP A 37 12.47 22.41 7.65
C TRP A 37 13.09 23.78 7.34
N SER A 38 13.42 24.05 6.08
CA SER A 38 13.96 25.34 5.66
C SER A 38 12.99 26.50 5.94
N HIS A 39 11.70 26.33 5.64
CA HIS A 39 10.68 27.34 5.93
C HIS A 39 10.47 27.54 7.43
N SER A 40 10.56 26.46 8.22
CA SER A 40 10.44 26.53 9.68
C SER A 40 11.58 27.31 10.34
N ILE A 41 12.79 27.26 9.77
CA ILE A 41 13.94 28.06 10.25
C ILE A 41 13.74 29.54 9.90
N SER A 42 13.27 29.84 8.69
CA SER A 42 13.11 31.24 8.26
C SER A 42 11.92 31.94 8.90
N ASN A 43 10.81 31.23 9.15
CA ASN A 43 9.57 31.81 9.64
C ASN A 43 8.86 30.84 10.62
N PRO A 44 8.84 31.11 11.94
CA PRO A 44 8.23 30.22 12.93
C PRO A 44 6.71 30.01 12.74
N ASP A 45 6.00 31.02 12.22
CA ASP A 45 4.54 31.01 12.01
C ASP A 45 4.13 30.69 10.56
N TRP A 46 5.03 30.13 9.74
CA TRP A 46 4.77 29.89 8.31
C TRP A 46 3.53 29.00 8.04
N THR A 47 3.18 28.14 9.00
CA THR A 47 2.03 27.21 8.95
C THR A 47 0.65 27.89 8.96
N ARG A 48 0.55 29.15 9.37
CA ARG A 48 -0.72 29.90 9.41
C ARG A 48 -0.99 30.72 8.14
N GLY A 49 -0.02 30.80 7.24
CA GLY A 49 -0.08 31.66 6.08
C GLY A 49 -0.47 30.94 4.79
N TRP A 50 -0.67 31.74 3.74
CA TRP A 50 -0.83 31.26 2.36
C TRP A 50 0.37 30.43 1.89
N LEU A 51 1.58 30.72 2.40
CA LEU A 51 2.81 29.99 2.08
C LEU A 51 2.69 28.48 2.38
N TYR A 52 2.03 28.12 3.48
CA TYR A 52 1.80 26.73 3.85
C TYR A 52 0.77 26.05 2.94
N ALA A 53 -0.28 26.77 2.55
CA ALA A 53 -1.27 26.26 1.60
C ALA A 53 -0.67 26.00 0.20
N ASP A 54 0.19 26.90 -0.27
CA ASP A 54 0.91 26.73 -1.54
C ASP A 54 1.89 25.55 -1.47
N TYR A 55 2.67 25.44 -0.39
CA TYR A 55 3.53 24.28 -0.12
C TYR A 55 2.76 22.96 -0.18
N LEU A 56 1.62 22.87 0.53
CA LEU A 56 0.76 21.67 0.51
C LEU A 56 0.25 21.37 -0.90
N SER A 57 -0.16 22.38 -1.67
CA SER A 57 -0.63 22.21 -3.04
C SER A 57 0.46 21.62 -3.94
N ARG A 58 1.69 22.14 -3.86
CA ARG A 58 2.84 21.64 -4.63
C ARG A 58 3.22 20.23 -4.23
N MET A 59 3.29 19.94 -2.93
CA MET A 59 3.60 18.59 -2.43
C MET A 59 2.56 17.57 -2.87
N ASN A 60 1.27 17.91 -2.76
CA ASN A 60 0.19 17.05 -3.22
C ASN A 60 0.28 16.80 -4.73
N ALA A 61 0.56 17.83 -5.53
CA ALA A 61 0.75 17.68 -6.97
C ALA A 61 1.90 16.73 -7.33
N TYR A 62 3.00 16.73 -6.57
CA TYR A 62 4.11 15.80 -6.76
C TYR A 62 3.76 14.37 -6.30
N VAL A 63 3.03 14.21 -5.20
CA VAL A 63 2.71 12.89 -4.62
C VAL A 63 1.63 12.16 -5.39
N TYR A 64 0.59 12.87 -5.87
CA TYR A 64 -0.56 12.27 -6.53
C TYR A 64 -0.26 11.29 -7.68
N PRO A 65 0.60 11.59 -8.67
CA PRO A 65 0.87 10.66 -9.76
C PRO A 65 1.49 9.35 -9.27
N PHE A 66 2.36 9.40 -8.26
CA PHE A 66 2.97 8.21 -7.68
C PHE A 66 1.97 7.40 -6.85
N VAL A 67 1.07 8.07 -6.12
CA VAL A 67 -0.03 7.40 -5.41
C VAL A 67 -0.94 6.68 -6.39
N VAL A 68 -1.36 7.32 -7.49
CA VAL A 68 -2.16 6.66 -8.54
C VAL A 68 -1.42 5.46 -9.13
N ALA A 69 -0.15 5.63 -9.51
CA ALA A 69 0.65 4.56 -10.09
C ALA A 69 0.81 3.38 -9.13
N LEU A 70 1.04 3.66 -7.84
CA LEU A 70 1.14 2.66 -6.80
C LEU A 70 -0.17 1.91 -6.62
N VAL A 71 -1.29 2.61 -6.61
CA VAL A 71 -2.61 2.01 -6.45
C VAL A 71 -2.95 1.13 -7.64
N LEU A 72 -2.64 1.56 -8.87
CA LEU A 72 -2.77 0.72 -10.06
C LEU A 72 -1.91 -0.54 -9.96
N ALA A 73 -0.66 -0.41 -9.50
CA ALA A 73 0.23 -1.55 -9.28
C ALA A 73 -0.35 -2.52 -8.23
N LEU A 74 -0.89 -2.02 -7.12
CA LEU A 74 -1.55 -2.81 -6.09
C LEU A 74 -2.80 -3.53 -6.62
N CYS A 75 -3.66 -2.84 -7.38
CA CYS A 75 -4.82 -3.44 -8.02
C CYS A 75 -4.46 -4.56 -9.01
N MET A 76 -3.28 -4.49 -9.64
CA MET A 76 -2.76 -5.58 -10.49
C MET A 76 -2.15 -6.73 -9.68
N CYS A 77 -1.61 -6.46 -8.49
CA CYS A 77 -1.01 -7.46 -7.60
C CYS A 77 -2.04 -8.35 -6.88
N ILE A 78 -3.19 -7.79 -6.48
CA ILE A 78 -4.17 -8.47 -5.60
C ILE A 78 -4.84 -9.69 -6.25
N PRO A 79 -5.43 -9.62 -7.45
CA PRO A 79 -6.37 -10.64 -7.85
C PRO A 79 -5.70 -11.86 -8.50
N LYS A 80 -4.38 -11.81 -8.73
CA LYS A 80 -3.57 -12.98 -9.13
C LYS A 80 -3.67 -14.15 -8.13
N ARG A 81 -4.04 -13.87 -6.88
CA ARG A 81 -4.20 -14.86 -5.81
C ARG A 81 -5.56 -15.57 -5.80
N PHE A 82 -6.57 -15.06 -6.52
CA PHE A 82 -7.95 -15.55 -6.42
C PHE A 82 -8.59 -15.98 -7.75
N ILE A 83 -8.19 -15.39 -8.89
CA ILE A 83 -8.98 -15.46 -10.12
C ILE A 83 -8.08 -15.71 -11.34
N PRO A 84 -8.52 -16.51 -12.35
CA PRO A 84 -7.82 -16.62 -13.63
C PRO A 84 -7.71 -15.26 -14.36
N ARG A 85 -6.57 -15.05 -15.03
CA ARG A 85 -6.10 -13.75 -15.60
C ARG A 85 -7.13 -12.91 -16.37
N THR A 86 -8.09 -13.52 -17.06
CA THR A 86 -9.08 -12.83 -17.91
C THR A 86 -10.14 -12.06 -17.13
N TYR A 87 -10.70 -12.63 -16.06
CA TYR A 87 -11.69 -11.97 -15.20
C TYR A 87 -11.06 -10.91 -14.28
N LEU A 88 -9.75 -11.02 -14.09
CA LEU A 88 -8.89 -10.13 -13.33
C LEU A 88 -8.81 -8.75 -13.96
N LEU A 89 -8.44 -8.72 -15.24
CA LEU A 89 -8.36 -7.49 -16.01
C LEU A 89 -9.73 -6.82 -16.13
N GLN A 90 -10.80 -7.61 -16.32
CA GLN A 90 -12.16 -7.09 -16.39
C GLN A 90 -12.58 -6.42 -15.07
N SER A 91 -12.37 -7.06 -13.93
CA SER A 91 -12.77 -6.50 -12.63
C SER A 91 -11.94 -5.28 -12.24
N SER A 92 -10.61 -5.31 -12.44
CA SER A 92 -9.75 -4.13 -12.21
C SER A 92 -10.12 -2.97 -13.12
N LEU A 93 -10.46 -3.23 -14.38
CA LEU A 93 -10.85 -2.19 -15.34
C LEU A 93 -12.23 -1.61 -15.01
N VAL A 94 -13.17 -2.42 -14.51
CA VAL A 94 -14.47 -1.95 -14.02
C VAL A 94 -14.30 -1.08 -12.77
N ILE A 95 -13.49 -1.50 -11.80
CA ILE A 95 -13.23 -0.71 -10.57
C ILE A 95 -12.54 0.62 -10.94
N LEU A 96 -11.59 0.59 -11.87
CA LEU A 96 -10.92 1.79 -12.36
C LEU A 96 -11.89 2.72 -13.09
N ALA A 97 -12.74 2.18 -13.97
CA ALA A 97 -13.73 2.96 -14.69
C ALA A 97 -14.74 3.62 -13.73
N LEU A 98 -15.26 2.88 -12.75
CA LEU A 98 -16.17 3.41 -11.73
C LEU A 98 -15.50 4.51 -10.89
N SER A 99 -14.26 4.29 -10.45
CA SER A 99 -13.49 5.32 -9.74
C SER A 99 -13.25 6.57 -10.60
N THR A 100 -12.94 6.39 -11.88
CA THR A 100 -12.75 7.51 -12.80
C THR A 100 -14.04 8.29 -13.00
N MET A 101 -15.20 7.61 -13.10
CA MET A 101 -16.51 8.27 -13.13
C MET A 101 -16.76 9.06 -11.85
N VAL A 102 -16.55 8.47 -10.68
CA VAL A 102 -16.66 9.19 -9.39
C VAL A 102 -15.73 10.41 -9.36
N GLY A 103 -14.50 10.27 -9.87
CA GLY A 103 -13.53 11.36 -9.99
C GLY A 103 -13.98 12.51 -10.88
N ILE A 104 -14.67 12.23 -11.98
CA ILE A 104 -15.20 13.25 -12.90
C ILE A 104 -16.37 14.01 -12.25
N PHE A 105 -17.24 13.34 -11.52
CA PHE A 105 -18.44 13.97 -10.95
C PHE A 105 -18.21 14.65 -9.60
N TRP A 106 -17.41 14.04 -8.72
CA TRP A 106 -17.21 14.49 -7.33
C TRP A 106 -15.78 14.98 -7.05
N GLY A 107 -14.90 14.96 -8.05
CA GLY A 107 -13.52 15.41 -7.94
C GLY A 107 -12.52 14.28 -7.71
N PHE A 108 -11.28 14.55 -8.13
CA PHE A 108 -10.20 13.57 -8.20
C PHE A 108 -9.90 12.88 -6.85
N ALA A 109 -9.91 13.64 -5.75
CA ALA A 109 -9.67 13.12 -4.41
C ALA A 109 -10.70 12.06 -3.99
N LEU A 110 -11.98 12.28 -4.28
CA LEU A 110 -13.05 11.32 -3.98
C LEU A 110 -13.00 10.09 -4.89
N GLY A 111 -12.63 10.26 -6.16
CA GLY A 111 -12.42 9.13 -7.08
C GLY A 111 -11.29 8.20 -6.62
N LEU A 112 -10.14 8.77 -6.26
CA LEU A 112 -9.00 8.04 -5.69
C LEU A 112 -9.36 7.39 -4.36
N GLY A 113 -10.06 8.13 -3.50
CA GLY A 113 -10.53 7.65 -2.22
C GLY A 113 -11.45 6.43 -2.33
N PHE A 114 -12.39 6.46 -3.26
CA PHE A 114 -13.28 5.35 -3.55
C PHE A 114 -12.52 4.10 -4.01
N LEU A 115 -11.52 4.28 -4.89
CA LEU A 115 -10.72 3.18 -5.38
C LEU A 115 -9.84 2.56 -4.28
N LEU A 116 -9.22 3.41 -3.46
CA LEU A 116 -8.45 2.99 -2.28
C LEU A 116 -9.33 2.24 -1.28
N LEU A 117 -10.56 2.71 -1.05
CA LEU A 117 -11.50 2.05 -0.16
C LEU A 117 -11.86 0.64 -0.66
N ILE A 118 -12.19 0.49 -1.95
CA ILE A 118 -12.46 -0.83 -2.55
C ILE A 118 -11.22 -1.72 -2.43
N SER A 119 -10.03 -1.19 -2.75
CA SER A 119 -8.79 -1.94 -2.62
C SER A 119 -8.53 -2.37 -1.17
N ALA A 120 -8.84 -1.53 -0.19
CA ALA A 120 -8.69 -1.83 1.24
C ALA A 120 -9.62 -2.96 1.67
N VAL A 121 -10.88 -2.91 1.25
CA VAL A 121 -11.88 -3.96 1.53
C VAL A 121 -11.46 -5.28 0.90
N MET A 122 -11.06 -5.27 -0.37
CA MET A 122 -10.56 -6.47 -1.06
C MET A 122 -9.35 -7.06 -0.31
N GLN A 123 -8.39 -6.22 0.07
CA GLN A 123 -7.19 -6.64 0.78
C GLN A 123 -7.48 -7.18 2.17
N LEU A 124 -8.46 -6.60 2.88
CA LEU A 124 -8.94 -7.11 4.16
C LEU A 124 -9.55 -8.51 4.02
N VAL A 125 -10.36 -8.73 2.97
CA VAL A 125 -10.90 -10.07 2.66
C VAL A 125 -9.76 -11.05 2.41
N VAL A 126 -8.71 -10.65 1.68
CA VAL A 126 -7.53 -11.50 1.47
C VAL A 126 -6.85 -11.87 2.79
N VAL A 127 -6.64 -10.89 3.69
CA VAL A 127 -6.02 -11.12 5.00
C VAL A 127 -6.86 -12.08 5.83
N VAL A 128 -8.18 -11.89 5.88
CA VAL A 128 -9.11 -12.76 6.62
C VAL A 128 -9.09 -14.18 6.08
N LEU A 129 -9.18 -14.37 4.76
CA LEU A 129 -9.16 -15.69 4.14
C LEU A 129 -7.83 -16.41 4.32
N THR A 130 -6.72 -15.68 4.22
CA THR A 130 -5.36 -16.23 4.44
C THR A 130 -5.17 -16.62 5.90
N GLY A 131 -5.68 -15.82 6.84
CA GLY A 131 -5.65 -16.11 8.28
C GLY A 131 -6.54 -17.29 8.68
N ALA A 132 -7.73 -17.39 8.09
CA ALA A 132 -8.70 -18.46 8.37
C ALA A 132 -8.29 -19.83 7.81
N ARG A 133 -7.19 -19.93 7.04
CA ARG A 133 -6.74 -21.17 6.36
C ARG A 133 -7.88 -21.90 5.62
N THR A 134 -8.79 -21.14 5.02
CA THR A 134 -9.79 -21.75 4.16
C THR A 134 -9.04 -22.27 2.93
N GLY A 135 -9.15 -23.58 2.66
CA GLY A 135 -8.37 -24.32 1.64
C GLY A 135 -8.61 -23.91 0.18
N THR A 136 -9.16 -22.72 -0.05
CA THR A 136 -9.47 -22.12 -1.35
C THR A 136 -8.30 -21.34 -1.94
N LEU A 137 -7.21 -21.14 -1.19
CA LEU A 137 -6.03 -20.40 -1.64
C LEU A 137 -4.93 -21.33 -2.14
N VAL A 138 -4.79 -21.43 -3.46
CA VAL A 138 -3.73 -22.20 -4.12
C VAL A 138 -2.46 -21.35 -4.17
N PHE A 139 -1.63 -21.47 -3.14
CA PHE A 139 -0.30 -20.83 -3.11
C PHE A 139 0.80 -21.83 -3.48
N GLU A 140 1.64 -21.43 -4.42
CA GLU A 140 2.57 -22.29 -5.14
C GLU A 140 3.90 -22.57 -4.39
N ARG A 141 3.85 -22.82 -3.06
CA ARG A 141 4.98 -23.18 -2.16
C ARG A 141 5.64 -22.06 -1.34
N GLU A 142 4.86 -21.22 -0.66
CA GLU A 142 5.40 -20.38 0.44
C GLU A 142 4.61 -20.62 1.73
N GLY A 143 5.30 -20.69 2.88
CA GLY A 143 4.67 -21.01 4.16
C GLY A 143 3.56 -20.02 4.55
N ALA A 144 2.53 -20.49 5.25
CA ALA A 144 1.36 -19.67 5.63
C ALA A 144 1.72 -18.33 6.31
N LEU A 145 2.81 -18.30 7.07
CA LEU A 145 3.30 -17.09 7.73
C LEU A 145 3.74 -16.00 6.73
N VAL A 146 4.40 -16.40 5.64
CA VAL A 146 4.87 -15.50 4.57
C VAL A 146 3.67 -14.91 3.81
N GLN A 147 2.65 -15.74 3.58
CA GLN A 147 1.42 -15.32 2.89
C GLN A 147 0.64 -14.28 3.69
N VAL A 148 0.47 -14.53 4.99
CA VAL A 148 -0.17 -13.59 5.92
C VAL A 148 0.66 -12.31 6.02
N GLY A 149 1.99 -12.40 6.15
CA GLY A 149 2.88 -11.25 6.18
C GLY A 149 2.77 -10.36 4.94
N SER A 150 2.76 -10.98 3.76
CA SER A 150 2.59 -10.25 2.49
C SER A 150 1.22 -9.59 2.39
N ALA A 151 0.16 -10.26 2.83
CA ALA A 151 -1.19 -9.69 2.82
C ALA A 151 -1.32 -8.49 3.79
N LEU A 152 -0.72 -8.58 4.97
CA LEU A 152 -0.61 -7.50 5.96
C LEU A 152 0.18 -6.31 5.42
N LEU A 153 1.28 -6.55 4.72
CA LEU A 153 2.11 -5.49 4.15
C LEU A 153 1.31 -4.70 3.11
N HIS A 154 0.64 -5.39 2.18
CA HIS A 154 -0.25 -4.75 1.21
C HIS A 154 -1.41 -4.00 1.88
N LEU A 155 -2.03 -4.57 2.92
CA LEU A 155 -3.12 -3.90 3.65
C LEU A 155 -2.60 -2.63 4.33
N GLY A 156 -1.48 -2.71 5.03
CA GLY A 156 -0.85 -1.57 5.68
C GLY A 156 -0.50 -0.47 4.69
N PHE A 157 0.00 -0.81 3.51
CA PHE A 157 0.29 0.17 2.46
C PHE A 157 -0.98 0.84 1.91
N VAL A 158 -2.05 0.08 1.68
CA VAL A 158 -3.32 0.66 1.21
C VAL A 158 -3.92 1.58 2.28
N VAL A 159 -3.89 1.18 3.55
CA VAL A 159 -4.38 2.02 4.66
C VAL A 159 -3.54 3.29 4.80
N PHE A 160 -2.22 3.19 4.66
CA PHE A 160 -1.31 4.34 4.67
C PHE A 160 -1.64 5.34 3.55
N VAL A 161 -1.87 4.85 2.34
CA VAL A 161 -2.22 5.72 1.21
C VAL A 161 -3.64 6.28 1.35
N LEU A 162 -4.57 5.50 1.91
CA LEU A 162 -5.93 5.96 2.22
C LEU A 162 -5.91 7.11 3.23
N ASP A 163 -5.07 7.01 4.27
CA ASP A 163 -4.86 8.07 5.26
C ASP A 163 -4.42 9.38 4.59
N LEU A 164 -3.38 9.31 3.75
CA LEU A 164 -2.85 10.47 3.02
C LEU A 164 -3.87 11.14 2.08
N VAL A 165 -4.82 10.36 1.52
CA VAL A 165 -5.76 10.86 0.52
C VAL A 165 -7.08 11.32 1.13
N LEU A 166 -7.62 10.60 2.12
CA LEU A 166 -8.95 10.91 2.71
C LEU A 166 -8.88 11.73 3.99
N VAL A 167 -7.82 11.58 4.79
CA VAL A 167 -7.81 12.08 6.17
C VAL A 167 -7.11 13.42 6.21
N THR A 168 -7.89 14.49 6.07
CA THR A 168 -7.38 15.87 6.19
C THR A 168 -7.33 16.38 7.64
N ASP A 169 -7.82 15.61 8.61
CA ASP A 169 -7.89 16.01 10.03
C ASP A 169 -6.68 15.49 10.83
N ILE A 170 -5.92 16.42 11.40
CA ILE A 170 -4.64 16.20 12.10
C ILE A 170 -4.76 15.18 13.24
N GLN A 171 -5.88 15.15 13.98
CA GLN A 171 -5.99 14.26 15.15
C GLN A 171 -6.19 12.78 14.77
N ARG A 172 -6.89 12.52 13.67
CA ARG A 172 -7.16 11.13 13.22
C ARG A 172 -6.02 10.57 12.37
N HIS A 173 -5.33 11.45 11.65
CA HIS A 173 -4.21 11.10 10.79
C HIS A 173 -3.10 10.36 11.56
N LEU A 174 -2.78 10.81 12.77
CA LEU A 174 -1.69 10.22 13.56
C LEU A 174 -2.00 8.78 13.99
N GLY A 175 -3.25 8.49 14.37
CA GLY A 175 -3.65 7.15 14.80
C GLY A 175 -3.63 6.15 13.65
N ILE A 176 -4.15 6.54 12.48
CA ILE A 176 -4.19 5.70 11.29
C ILE A 176 -2.77 5.48 10.74
N PHE A 177 -1.93 6.52 10.76
CA PHE A 177 -0.52 6.43 10.40
C PHE A 177 0.23 5.38 11.23
N TRP A 178 0.09 5.42 12.56
CA TRP A 178 0.75 4.44 13.44
C TRP A 178 0.22 3.03 13.24
N PHE A 179 -1.09 2.89 13.02
CA PHE A 179 -1.71 1.61 12.71
C PHE A 179 -1.16 1.03 11.39
N ALA A 180 -1.12 1.83 10.33
CA ALA A 180 -0.58 1.43 9.04
C ALA A 180 0.92 1.04 9.15
N THR A 181 1.70 1.83 9.89
CA THR A 181 3.11 1.55 10.17
C THR A 181 3.30 0.23 10.92
N ALA A 182 2.45 -0.05 11.91
CA ALA A 182 2.45 -1.32 12.62
C ALA A 182 2.14 -2.50 11.68
N LEU A 183 1.12 -2.38 10.81
CA LEU A 183 0.80 -3.41 9.82
C LEU A 183 1.97 -3.66 8.86
N ILE A 184 2.60 -2.61 8.34
CA ILE A 184 3.74 -2.74 7.42
C ILE A 184 4.91 -3.41 8.13
N THR A 185 5.20 -3.01 9.37
CA THR A 185 6.31 -3.57 10.16
C THR A 185 6.09 -5.04 10.47
N VAL A 186 4.91 -5.40 10.98
CA VAL A 186 4.54 -6.80 11.28
C VAL A 186 4.52 -7.63 9.99
N GLY A 187 3.93 -7.11 8.92
CA GLY A 187 3.91 -7.76 7.61
C GLY A 187 5.31 -8.07 7.10
N THR A 188 6.21 -7.08 7.19
CA THR A 188 7.63 -7.21 6.82
C THR A 188 8.34 -8.27 7.65
N LEU A 189 8.18 -8.23 8.98
CA LEU A 189 8.77 -9.24 9.87
C LEU A 189 8.29 -10.66 9.53
N MET A 190 6.99 -10.84 9.30
CA MET A 190 6.41 -12.14 8.96
C MET A 190 6.84 -12.63 7.56
N SER A 191 7.05 -11.73 6.61
CA SER A 191 7.50 -12.07 5.26
C SER A 191 8.99 -12.42 5.19
N PHE A 192 9.85 -11.70 5.92
CA PHE A 192 11.31 -11.89 5.85
C PHE A 192 11.89 -12.83 6.91
N TYR A 193 11.25 -12.96 8.07
CA TYR A 193 11.74 -13.80 9.18
C TYR A 193 10.77 -14.95 9.56
N PRO A 194 10.22 -15.70 8.59
CA PRO A 194 9.23 -16.74 8.89
C PRO A 194 9.82 -17.92 9.68
N ARG A 195 11.13 -18.17 9.54
CA ARG A 195 11.80 -19.31 10.19
C ARG A 195 12.09 -19.03 11.67
N GLU A 196 12.52 -17.81 11.95
CA GLU A 196 12.85 -17.30 13.28
C GLU A 196 11.59 -17.20 14.14
N ILE A 197 10.50 -16.67 13.57
CA ILE A 197 9.19 -16.61 14.23
C ILE A 197 8.65 -18.02 14.50
N ALA A 198 8.75 -18.94 13.53
CA ALA A 198 8.33 -20.32 13.72
C ALA A 198 9.18 -21.06 14.79
N ALA A 199 10.46 -20.73 14.92
CA ALA A 199 11.34 -21.29 15.94
C ALA A 199 11.00 -20.75 17.35
N LEU A 200 10.73 -19.45 17.47
CA LEU A 200 10.29 -18.82 18.72
C LEU A 200 8.93 -19.37 19.19
N ALA A 201 7.97 -19.50 18.28
CA ALA A 201 6.65 -20.05 18.59
C ALA A 201 6.71 -21.52 19.04
N ARG A 202 7.68 -22.31 18.54
CA ARG A 202 7.91 -23.68 19.00
C ARG A 202 8.53 -23.73 20.39
N ARG A 203 9.46 -22.82 20.72
CA ARG A 203 10.07 -22.72 22.05
C ARG A 203 9.04 -22.34 23.12
N SER A 204 8.22 -21.31 22.85
CA SER A 204 7.15 -20.87 23.77
C SER A 204 6.08 -21.94 24.06
N LYS A 205 6.01 -23.02 23.28
CA LYS A 205 5.04 -24.12 23.48
C LYS A 205 5.64 -25.30 24.25
N GLN A 206 6.94 -25.26 24.55
CA GLN A 206 7.65 -26.28 25.32
C GLN A 206 7.87 -25.86 26.78
N ASP A 207 7.65 -24.58 27.10
CA ASP A 207 7.55 -24.04 28.46
C ASP A 207 6.07 -23.95 28.89
#